data_AF-A0A553PYN8-F1
#
_entry.id   AF-A0A553PYN8-F1
#
_cell.length_a   1.000
_cell.length_b   1.000
_cell.length_c   1.000
_cell.angle_alpha   90.00
_cell.angle_beta   90.00
_cell.angle_gamma   90.00
#
_symmetry.space_group_name_H-M   'P 1'
#
loop_
_entity.id
_entity.type
_entity.pdbx_description
1 polymer ?
#
loop_
_entity_poly.entity_id
_entity_poly.type
_entity_poly.pdbx_seq_one_letter_code
_entity_poly.pdbx_strand_id
1 'polypeptide(L)'
;TNIPFLQNVLSNSQFLYATVDTQFIDENQELFHLKPTQNRAQKLLHYLGHIMVNGPMTPIPVKAKASSVDPAVPPVSLGEPPMGFREVLLKEGPEGFAKAVRQHQGLLLMDTTFRDAHQSLLATRVRTHDLKKIAPFVSHNFNHLFSLENWGGTLQELRALIPNVPFQMLLRGANAVGYTNYPDNAVFKFCEVAKENGMDIFRVFDSLNYIPNMLLGMEAAGSAGGVVEAAISYTGDVSDPMKQKYSLEYYLKLAEELVKAGTHILSIKDMAGLLKPEASRLLIGALRERFPDIPIHVHTHDTAGAGVAAMLACAKAGADIVDVAVDSMAGMTSQPSMGAIVACTKGTKLDT
;
A
#
# COMPACT_ATOMS: atom_id res chain seq x y z
N THR A 1 31.87 24.36 21.56
CA THR A 1 31.99 25.77 22.01
C THR A 1 31.10 25.95 23.24
N ASN A 2 31.24 27.04 23.98
CA ASN A 2 30.37 27.38 25.13
C ASN A 2 29.08 28.12 24.72
N ILE A 3 28.80 28.27 23.42
CA ILE A 3 27.67 29.05 22.90
C ILE A 3 26.31 28.59 23.44
N PRO A 4 25.96 27.29 23.47
CA PRO A 4 24.65 26.86 23.98
C PRO A 4 24.44 27.18 25.46
N PHE A 5 25.51 27.10 26.26
CA PHE A 5 25.50 27.52 27.66
C PHE A 5 25.25 29.03 27.79
N LEU A 6 25.96 29.85 27.00
CA LEU A 6 25.73 31.30 26.98
C LEU A 6 24.30 31.67 26.54
N GLN A 7 23.72 30.93 25.59
CA GLN A 7 22.32 31.13 25.19
C GLN A 7 21.35 30.84 26.34
N ASN A 8 21.59 29.78 27.12
CA ASN A 8 20.80 29.47 28.31
C ASN A 8 20.93 30.58 29.38
N VAL A 9 22.15 31.08 29.62
CA VAL A 9 22.40 32.21 30.54
C VAL A 9 21.64 33.46 30.09
N LEU A 10 21.76 33.84 28.82
CA LEU A 10 21.09 35.03 28.25
C LEU A 10 19.56 34.88 28.15
N SER A 11 19.03 33.67 28.32
CA SER A 11 17.58 33.39 28.31
C SER A 11 17.01 33.16 29.71
N ASN A 12 17.85 33.06 30.75
CA ASN A 12 17.41 32.84 32.13
C ASN A 12 16.85 34.15 32.72
N SER A 13 15.69 34.05 33.38
CA SER A 13 14.99 35.22 33.93
C SER A 13 15.79 35.99 34.98
N GLN A 14 16.55 35.31 35.85
CA GLN A 14 17.37 35.98 36.86
C GLN A 14 18.47 36.82 36.19
N PHE A 15 19.07 36.31 35.12
CA PHE A 15 20.07 37.05 34.34
C PHE A 15 19.46 38.26 33.62
N LEU A 16 18.27 38.11 33.01
CA LEU A 16 17.57 39.20 32.32
C LEU A 16 17.17 40.36 33.24
N TYR A 17 16.80 40.07 34.48
CA TYR A 17 16.43 41.07 35.48
C TYR A 17 17.61 41.55 36.35
N ALA A 18 18.84 41.14 36.02
CA ALA A 18 20.05 41.44 36.79
C ALA A 18 19.97 41.04 38.27
N THR A 19 19.20 40.00 38.59
CA THR A 19 19.09 39.41 39.94
C THR A 19 20.02 38.20 40.07
N VAL A 20 21.30 38.40 39.79
CA VAL A 20 22.33 37.33 39.81
C VAL A 20 23.46 37.70 40.76
N ASP A 21 24.06 36.69 41.38
CA ASP A 21 25.27 36.81 42.20
C ASP A 21 26.33 35.77 41.78
N THR A 22 27.36 35.58 42.61
CA THR A 22 28.44 34.62 42.34
C THR A 22 28.00 33.16 42.36
N GLN A 23 26.84 32.84 42.95
CA GLN A 23 26.28 31.48 43.05
C GLN A 23 25.28 31.19 41.92
N PHE A 24 24.88 32.19 41.13
CA PHE A 24 23.89 32.07 40.04
C PHE A 24 24.08 30.83 39.17
N ILE A 25 25.29 30.55 38.69
CA ILE A 25 25.54 29.39 37.81
C ILE A 25 25.35 28.06 38.57
N ASP A 26 25.76 28.00 39.83
CA ASP A 26 25.69 26.80 40.65
C ASP A 26 24.24 26.48 41.09
N GLU A 27 23.42 27.51 41.28
CA GLU A 27 22.01 27.39 41.68
C GLU A 27 21.05 27.12 40.51
N ASN A 28 21.46 27.43 39.28
CA ASN A 28 20.64 27.28 38.07
C ASN A 28 21.15 26.10 37.21
N GLN A 29 20.96 24.87 37.71
CA GLN A 29 21.44 23.65 37.04
C GLN A 29 20.86 23.45 35.63
N GLU A 30 19.71 24.04 35.32
CA GLU A 30 19.10 24.00 34.00
C GLU A 30 19.91 24.74 32.92
N LEU A 31 20.85 25.62 33.30
CA LEU A 31 21.80 26.23 32.36
C LEU A 31 22.65 25.18 31.64
N PHE A 32 22.85 24.01 32.26
CA PHE A 32 23.59 22.87 31.70
C PHE A 32 22.70 21.91 30.89
N HIS A 33 21.38 22.15 30.81
CA HIS A 33 20.50 21.43 29.90
C HIS A 33 20.68 21.96 28.47
N LEU A 34 21.74 21.49 27.82
CA LEU A 34 22.10 21.92 26.47
C LEU A 34 21.23 21.20 25.43
N LYS A 35 20.50 21.98 24.61
CA LYS A 35 19.75 21.41 23.50
C LYS A 35 20.71 20.95 22.40
N PRO A 36 20.71 19.67 21.99
CA PRO A 36 21.57 19.20 20.93
C PRO A 36 21.19 19.83 19.59
N THR A 37 22.17 20.33 18.85
CA THR A 37 21.95 20.81 17.47
C THR A 37 21.81 19.63 16.51
N GLN A 38 20.92 19.72 15.52
CA GLN A 38 20.68 18.61 14.59
C GLN A 38 21.84 18.34 13.61
N ASN A 39 22.69 19.35 13.36
CA ASN A 39 23.86 19.32 12.48
C ASN A 39 23.59 18.71 11.08
N ARG A 40 22.50 19.14 10.43
CA ARG A 40 21.99 18.54 9.18
C ARG A 40 22.96 18.70 8.00
N ALA A 41 23.56 19.87 7.83
CA ALA A 41 24.48 20.13 6.72
C ALA A 41 25.74 19.25 6.79
N GLN A 42 26.36 19.13 7.96
CA GLN A 42 27.54 18.26 8.14
C GLN A 42 27.20 16.79 7.89
N LYS A 43 26.03 16.32 8.36
CA LYS A 43 25.56 14.95 8.11
C LYS A 43 25.36 14.70 6.62
N LEU A 44 24.79 15.66 5.89
CA LEU A 44 24.60 15.58 4.44
C LEU A 44 25.95 15.57 3.69
N LEU A 45 26.88 16.46 4.05
CA LEU A 45 28.21 16.50 3.46
C LEU A 45 28.99 15.20 3.72
N HIS A 46 28.89 14.66 4.95
CA HIS A 46 29.48 13.38 5.29
C HIS A 46 28.88 12.24 4.45
N TYR A 47 27.56 12.19 4.31
CA TYR A 47 26.88 11.21 3.46
C TYR A 47 27.35 11.29 2.00
N LEU A 48 27.35 12.49 1.41
CA LEU A 48 27.80 12.70 0.03
C LEU A 48 29.26 12.32 -0.15
N GLY A 49 30.14 12.77 0.74
CA GLY A 49 31.57 12.42 0.71
C GLY A 49 31.81 10.92 0.83
N HIS A 50 31.09 10.25 1.74
CA HIS A 50 31.18 8.79 1.89
C HIS A 50 30.75 8.06 0.61
N ILE A 51 29.62 8.43 0.00
CA ILE A 51 29.14 7.81 -1.24
C ILE A 51 30.09 8.08 -2.41
N MET A 52 30.67 9.28 -2.50
CA MET A 52 31.64 9.62 -3.55
C MET A 52 32.93 8.81 -3.47
N VAL A 53 33.43 8.56 -2.25
CA VAL A 53 34.70 7.85 -2.03
C VAL A 53 34.52 6.33 -2.00
N ASN A 54 33.51 5.84 -1.27
CA ASN A 54 33.32 4.41 -1.00
C ASN A 54 32.25 3.76 -1.89
N GLY A 55 31.50 4.55 -2.66
CA GLY A 55 30.35 4.07 -3.42
C GLY A 55 29.11 3.80 -2.56
N PRO A 56 28.01 3.35 -3.18
CA PRO A 56 26.80 2.93 -2.46
C PRO A 56 27.05 1.65 -1.66
N MET A 57 26.41 1.53 -0.49
CA MET A 57 26.51 0.35 0.36
C MET A 57 25.93 -0.92 -0.29
N THR A 58 24.97 -0.77 -1.19
CA THR A 58 24.41 -1.89 -1.96
C THR A 58 25.12 -1.94 -3.31
N PRO A 59 25.82 -3.06 -3.63
CA PRO A 59 26.45 -3.23 -4.93
C PRO A 59 25.41 -3.10 -6.03
N ILE A 60 25.66 -2.25 -7.02
CA ILE A 60 24.82 -2.18 -8.22
C ILE A 60 25.24 -3.37 -9.09
N PRO A 61 24.32 -4.32 -9.39
CA PRO A 61 24.67 -5.57 -10.07
C PRO A 61 25.09 -5.37 -11.53
N VAL A 62 24.89 -4.16 -12.06
CA VAL A 62 25.25 -3.76 -13.42
C VAL A 62 26.12 -2.50 -13.37
N LYS A 63 27.01 -2.33 -14.37
CA LYS A 63 27.78 -1.09 -14.57
C LYS A 63 26.91 0.03 -15.14
N ALA A 64 25.76 0.30 -14.51
CA ALA A 64 24.88 1.40 -14.87
C ALA A 64 25.33 2.68 -14.17
N LYS A 65 25.39 3.78 -14.91
CA LYS A 65 25.51 5.12 -14.32
C LYS A 65 24.12 5.62 -13.92
N ALA A 66 24.06 6.45 -12.90
CA ALA A 66 22.84 7.19 -12.60
C ALA A 66 22.42 7.99 -13.85
N SER A 67 21.12 8.00 -14.15
CA SER A 67 20.57 8.80 -15.23
C SER A 67 20.89 10.28 -14.99
N SER A 68 21.35 10.99 -16.02
CA SER A 68 21.50 12.45 -16.00
C SER A 68 20.19 13.18 -16.31
N VAL A 69 19.14 12.45 -16.66
CA VAL A 69 17.82 12.99 -16.98
C VAL A 69 17.03 13.14 -15.70
N ASP A 70 16.62 14.37 -15.40
CA ASP A 70 15.60 14.61 -14.37
C ASP A 70 14.22 14.24 -14.96
N PRO A 71 13.46 13.34 -14.31
CA PRO A 71 12.14 12.95 -14.81
C PRO A 71 11.19 14.15 -14.91
N ALA A 72 10.53 14.30 -16.05
CA ALA A 72 9.48 15.30 -16.19
C ALA A 72 8.27 14.92 -15.33
N VAL A 73 7.91 15.79 -14.38
CA VAL A 73 6.68 15.66 -13.60
C VAL A 73 5.57 16.39 -14.35
N PRO A 74 4.45 15.73 -14.70
CA PRO A 74 3.34 16.39 -15.39
C PRO A 74 2.77 17.55 -14.56
N PRO A 75 2.27 18.62 -15.20
CA PRO A 75 1.62 19.71 -14.48
C PRO A 75 0.35 19.22 -13.78
N VAL A 76 0.04 19.81 -12.63
CA VAL A 76 -1.14 19.51 -11.83
C VAL A 76 -2.01 20.75 -11.76
N SER A 77 -3.32 20.57 -11.91
CA SER A 77 -4.29 21.65 -11.77
C SER A 77 -4.16 22.33 -10.40
N LEU A 78 -4.35 23.65 -10.37
CA LEU A 78 -4.37 24.38 -9.11
C LEU A 78 -5.69 24.09 -8.38
N GLY A 79 -5.60 23.75 -7.09
CA GLY A 79 -6.77 23.53 -6.22
C GLY A 79 -6.71 22.19 -5.49
N GLU A 80 -7.83 21.84 -4.88
CA GLU A 80 -8.02 20.53 -4.26
C GLU A 80 -8.31 19.46 -5.32
N PRO A 81 -7.84 18.22 -5.11
CA PRO A 81 -8.11 17.13 -6.04
C PRO A 81 -9.61 16.80 -6.09
N PRO A 82 -10.11 16.23 -7.20
CA PRO A 82 -11.50 15.81 -7.30
C PRO A 82 -11.87 14.75 -6.24
N MET A 83 -13.16 14.64 -5.96
CA MET A 83 -13.66 13.59 -5.06
C MET A 83 -13.29 12.19 -5.58
N GLY A 84 -12.97 11.30 -4.66
CA GLY A 84 -12.62 9.91 -4.96
C GLY A 84 -13.25 8.96 -3.96
N PHE A 85 -13.01 7.66 -4.15
CA PHE A 85 -13.63 6.58 -3.36
C PHE A 85 -13.37 6.67 -1.85
N ARG A 86 -12.31 7.37 -1.42
CA ARG A 86 -12.01 7.55 0.01
C ARG A 86 -13.07 8.37 0.72
N GLU A 87 -13.72 9.30 0.03
CA GLU A 87 -14.77 10.10 0.64
C GLU A 87 -15.98 9.25 1.03
N VAL A 88 -16.35 8.28 0.20
CA VAL A 88 -17.41 7.30 0.52
C VAL A 88 -17.02 6.53 1.77
N LEU A 89 -15.78 6.04 1.86
CA LEU A 89 -15.28 5.34 3.04
C LEU A 89 -15.35 6.20 4.31
N LEU A 90 -14.94 7.47 4.23
CA LEU A 90 -14.96 8.38 5.38
C LEU A 90 -16.38 8.72 5.85
N LYS A 91 -17.35 8.79 4.93
CA LYS A 91 -18.74 9.14 5.22
C LYS A 91 -19.58 7.96 5.67
N GLU A 92 -19.40 6.81 5.03
CA GLU A 92 -20.30 5.66 5.16
C GLU A 92 -19.65 4.46 5.84
N GLY A 93 -18.36 4.54 6.18
CA GLY A 93 -17.62 3.45 6.81
C GLY A 93 -17.29 2.29 5.86
N PRO A 94 -16.64 1.24 6.37
CA PRO A 94 -16.21 0.08 5.58
C PRO A 94 -17.34 -0.65 4.83
N GLU A 95 -18.51 -0.80 5.46
CA GLU A 95 -19.66 -1.48 4.88
C GLU A 95 -20.30 -0.66 3.76
N GLY A 96 -20.46 0.65 3.96
CA GLY A 96 -20.94 1.57 2.92
C GLY A 96 -19.98 1.64 1.74
N PHE A 97 -18.68 1.66 2.01
CA PHE A 97 -17.65 1.57 0.98
C PHE A 97 -17.75 0.29 0.15
N ALA A 98 -17.83 -0.90 0.78
CA ALA A 98 -17.96 -2.16 0.07
C ALA A 98 -19.25 -2.22 -0.79
N LYS A 99 -20.36 -1.69 -0.28
CA LYS A 99 -21.61 -1.57 -1.03
C LYS A 99 -21.45 -0.66 -2.25
N ALA A 100 -20.79 0.49 -2.11
CA ALA A 100 -20.55 1.41 -3.21
C ALA A 100 -19.66 0.79 -4.30
N VAL A 101 -18.63 0.03 -3.90
CA VAL A 101 -17.79 -0.75 -4.82
C VAL A 101 -18.64 -1.74 -5.60
N ARG A 102 -19.48 -2.53 -4.93
CA ARG A 102 -20.34 -3.52 -5.60
C ARG A 102 -21.34 -2.88 -6.56
N GLN A 103 -21.84 -1.69 -6.24
CA GLN A 103 -22.82 -0.95 -7.04
C GLN A 103 -22.21 -0.19 -8.22
N HIS A 104 -20.88 -0.01 -8.22
CA HIS A 104 -20.16 0.67 -9.29
C HIS A 104 -20.45 0.00 -10.65
N GLN A 105 -20.67 0.84 -11.67
CA GLN A 105 -20.86 0.38 -13.04
C GLN A 105 -19.54 0.48 -13.78
N GLY A 106 -19.02 -0.64 -14.25
CA GLY A 106 -17.69 -0.72 -14.85
C GLY A 106 -16.74 -1.57 -14.02
N LEU A 107 -15.51 -1.67 -14.47
CA LEU A 107 -14.43 -2.32 -13.73
C LEU A 107 -13.67 -1.26 -12.93
N LEU A 108 -13.39 -1.53 -11.65
CA LEU A 108 -12.50 -0.68 -10.87
C LEU A 108 -11.05 -1.17 -10.95
N LEU A 109 -10.11 -0.23 -10.86
CA LEU A 109 -8.68 -0.53 -10.88
C LEU A 109 -8.05 -0.18 -9.54
N MET A 110 -7.20 -1.08 -9.04
CA MET A 110 -6.25 -0.79 -7.97
C MET A 110 -4.85 -0.63 -8.56
N ASP A 111 -4.19 0.50 -8.29
CA ASP A 111 -2.82 0.73 -8.74
C ASP A 111 -1.79 0.18 -7.74
N THR A 112 -0.92 -0.72 -8.17
CA THR A 112 0.19 -1.29 -7.39
C THR A 112 1.53 -0.60 -7.61
N THR A 113 1.58 0.45 -8.44
CA THR A 113 2.82 1.14 -8.83
C THR A 113 3.64 1.62 -7.63
N PHE A 114 2.96 2.01 -6.54
CA PHE A 114 3.59 2.55 -5.35
C PHE A 114 4.10 1.47 -4.38
N ARG A 115 3.81 0.17 -4.62
CA ARG A 115 4.23 -0.93 -3.74
C ARG A 115 4.63 -2.18 -4.51
N ASP A 116 3.69 -3.01 -4.97
CA ASP A 116 4.05 -4.34 -5.51
C ASP A 116 4.85 -4.27 -6.82
N ALA A 117 4.55 -3.31 -7.69
CA ALA A 117 5.20 -3.22 -8.99
C ALA A 117 6.73 -3.08 -8.86
N HIS A 118 7.18 -2.14 -8.02
CA HIS A 118 8.60 -1.95 -7.79
C HIS A 118 9.20 -2.98 -6.82
N GLN A 119 8.39 -3.65 -6.01
CA GLN A 119 8.83 -4.83 -5.28
C GLN A 119 9.24 -5.96 -6.23
N SER A 120 8.45 -6.18 -7.28
CA SER A 120 8.71 -7.20 -8.29
C SER A 120 9.84 -6.83 -9.25
N LEU A 121 9.89 -5.58 -9.71
CA LEU A 121 10.82 -5.16 -10.76
C LEU A 121 12.13 -4.57 -10.24
N LEU A 122 12.07 -3.87 -9.11
CA LEU A 122 13.15 -3.01 -8.60
C LEU A 122 13.53 -3.34 -7.16
N ALA A 123 13.26 -4.57 -6.70
CA ALA A 123 13.58 -5.07 -5.37
C ALA A 123 13.14 -4.14 -4.22
N THR A 124 11.99 -3.49 -4.39
CA THR A 124 11.40 -2.59 -3.40
C THR A 124 12.30 -1.36 -3.10
N ARG A 125 13.01 -0.84 -4.10
CA ARG A 125 13.99 0.26 -3.92
C ARG A 125 13.50 1.63 -4.41
N VAL A 126 12.26 1.75 -4.89
CA VAL A 126 11.69 3.07 -5.21
C VAL A 126 11.55 3.87 -3.92
N ARG A 127 12.03 5.12 -3.95
CA ARG A 127 12.15 5.94 -2.75
C ARG A 127 10.93 6.84 -2.61
N THR A 128 10.60 7.18 -1.37
CA THR A 128 9.52 8.14 -1.09
C THR A 128 9.74 9.50 -1.75
N HIS A 129 11.00 9.88 -2.00
CA HIS A 129 11.32 11.08 -2.79
C HIS A 129 10.63 11.09 -4.17
N ASP A 130 10.68 9.97 -4.89
CA ASP A 130 10.14 9.85 -6.24
C ASP A 130 8.62 9.71 -6.21
N LEU A 131 8.09 8.91 -5.27
CA LEU A 131 6.65 8.74 -5.08
C LEU A 131 5.95 10.07 -4.73
N LYS A 132 6.56 10.89 -3.87
CA LYS A 132 6.00 12.20 -3.50
C LYS A 132 5.95 13.19 -4.67
N LYS A 133 6.92 13.13 -5.59
CA LYS A 133 6.94 14.02 -6.76
C LYS A 133 5.72 13.83 -7.65
N ILE A 134 5.27 12.58 -7.83
CA ILE A 134 4.14 12.27 -8.71
C ILE A 134 2.78 12.18 -7.98
N ALA A 135 2.78 12.05 -6.66
CA ALA A 135 1.56 11.91 -5.84
C ALA A 135 0.47 12.96 -6.12
N PRO A 136 0.75 14.28 -6.23
CA PRO A 136 -0.28 15.27 -6.56
C PRO A 136 -0.95 15.02 -7.91
N PHE A 137 -0.20 14.56 -8.91
CA PHE A 137 -0.73 14.21 -10.23
C PHE A 137 -1.67 13.01 -10.14
N VAL A 138 -1.29 11.97 -9.39
CA VAL A 138 -2.13 10.79 -9.13
C VAL A 138 -3.43 11.22 -8.46
N SER A 139 -3.36 12.04 -7.42
CA SER A 139 -4.54 12.55 -6.71
C SER A 139 -5.52 13.28 -7.63
N HIS A 140 -5.02 14.06 -8.59
CA HIS A 140 -5.89 14.85 -9.48
C HIS A 140 -6.43 14.09 -10.69
N ASN A 141 -5.68 13.12 -11.22
CA ASN A 141 -5.99 12.49 -12.51
C ASN A 141 -6.39 11.02 -12.39
N PHE A 142 -6.17 10.40 -11.22
CA PHE A 142 -6.50 9.01 -10.93
C PHE A 142 -7.46 8.92 -9.72
N ASN A 143 -8.32 9.93 -9.56
CA ASN A 143 -9.31 10.00 -8.48
C ASN A 143 -10.40 8.90 -8.55
N HIS A 144 -10.53 8.22 -9.70
CA HIS A 144 -11.45 7.11 -9.93
C HIS A 144 -10.88 5.74 -9.54
N LEU A 145 -9.60 5.64 -9.17
CA LEU A 145 -9.05 4.38 -8.66
C LEU A 145 -9.83 3.89 -7.44
N PHE A 146 -10.03 2.57 -7.36
CA PHE A 146 -10.58 1.93 -6.17
C PHE A 146 -9.66 2.18 -4.97
N SER A 147 -8.36 1.94 -5.16
CA SER A 147 -7.34 2.23 -4.16
C SER A 147 -5.95 2.30 -4.79
N LEU A 148 -5.00 2.82 -4.01
CA LEU A 148 -3.58 2.85 -4.32
C LEU A 148 -2.84 1.99 -3.30
N GLU A 149 -2.16 0.94 -3.75
CA GLU A 149 -1.33 0.13 -2.87
C GLU A 149 0.03 0.82 -2.66
N ASN A 150 0.28 1.31 -1.45
CA ASN A 150 1.39 2.25 -1.20
C ASN A 150 2.00 2.16 0.20
N TRP A 151 1.85 1.02 0.88
CA TRP A 151 2.46 0.83 2.20
C TRP A 151 3.99 0.83 2.16
N GLY A 152 4.60 1.38 3.22
CA GLY A 152 6.04 1.61 3.33
C GLY A 152 6.42 3.08 3.08
N GLY A 153 7.58 3.51 3.59
CA GLY A 153 8.00 4.92 3.50
C GLY A 153 7.20 5.86 4.43
N THR A 154 7.15 7.16 4.10
CA THR A 154 6.46 8.18 4.91
C THR A 154 4.97 8.29 4.56
N LEU A 155 4.16 7.36 5.08
CA LEU A 155 2.71 7.26 4.81
C LEU A 155 1.94 8.57 5.02
N GLN A 156 2.20 9.28 6.14
CA GLN A 156 1.54 10.55 6.44
C GLN A 156 1.78 11.62 5.36
N GLU A 157 2.99 11.67 4.80
CA GLU A 157 3.34 12.64 3.76
C GLU A 157 2.62 12.30 2.45
N LEU A 158 2.57 11.02 2.08
CA LEU A 158 1.79 10.58 0.91
C LEU A 158 0.30 10.80 1.12
N ARG A 159 -0.21 10.57 2.34
CA ARG A 159 -1.62 10.77 2.67
C ARG A 159 -2.04 12.22 2.47
N ALA A 160 -1.19 13.16 2.91
CA ALA A 160 -1.41 14.59 2.71
C ALA A 160 -1.41 14.99 1.23
N LEU A 161 -0.61 14.33 0.38
CA LEU A 161 -0.51 14.63 -1.05
C LEU A 161 -1.60 13.97 -1.91
N ILE A 162 -2.27 12.92 -1.41
CA ILE A 162 -3.30 12.19 -2.16
C ILE A 162 -4.58 12.06 -1.34
N PRO A 163 -5.24 13.10 -0.83
CA PRO A 163 -6.28 12.95 0.21
C PRO A 163 -7.55 12.16 -0.20
N ASN A 164 -7.76 11.89 -1.49
CA ASN A 164 -9.03 11.46 -2.09
C ASN A 164 -9.10 9.98 -2.52
N VAL A 165 -7.96 9.29 -2.69
CA VAL A 165 -7.91 7.86 -3.08
C VAL A 165 -7.64 6.98 -1.86
N PRO A 166 -8.38 5.87 -1.64
CA PRO A 166 -8.11 4.96 -0.53
C PRO A 166 -6.69 4.39 -0.61
N PHE A 167 -6.00 4.33 0.53
CA PHE A 167 -4.71 3.63 0.60
C PHE A 167 -4.91 2.18 0.98
N GLN A 168 -4.18 1.30 0.31
CA GLN A 168 -4.24 -0.14 0.53
C GLN A 168 -2.89 -0.72 0.92
N MET A 169 -2.92 -1.72 1.80
CA MET A 169 -1.75 -2.51 2.16
C MET A 169 -1.99 -4.00 2.12
N LEU A 170 -0.91 -4.75 1.92
CA LEU A 170 -0.88 -6.18 2.15
C LEU A 170 -0.48 -6.46 3.60
N LEU A 171 -1.32 -7.22 4.31
CA LEU A 171 -1.13 -7.59 5.71
C LEU A 171 -1.06 -9.11 5.83
N ARG A 172 0.03 -9.64 6.39
CA ARG A 172 0.10 -11.05 6.77
C ARG A 172 -0.59 -11.23 8.11
N GLY A 173 -1.67 -12.01 8.16
CA GLY A 173 -2.61 -12.01 9.30
C GLY A 173 -1.96 -12.15 10.68
N ALA A 174 -1.05 -13.11 10.85
CA ALA A 174 -0.39 -13.38 12.14
C ALA A 174 0.89 -12.56 12.40
N ASN A 175 1.42 -11.82 11.42
CA ASN A 175 2.75 -11.21 11.52
C ASN A 175 2.80 -9.74 11.08
N ALA A 176 1.66 -9.17 10.69
CA ALA A 176 1.55 -7.88 10.03
C ALA A 176 2.49 -7.74 8.81
N VAL A 177 3.63 -7.09 8.98
CA VAL A 177 4.65 -6.85 7.94
C VAL A 177 6.01 -7.44 8.28
N GLY A 178 6.15 -8.11 9.41
CA GLY A 178 7.42 -8.66 9.86
C GLY A 178 7.63 -10.12 9.43
N TYR A 179 8.87 -10.57 9.60
CA TYR A 179 9.31 -11.91 9.20
C TYR A 179 9.38 -12.91 10.36
N THR A 180 9.05 -12.48 11.58
CA THR A 180 9.02 -13.31 12.80
C THR A 180 7.61 -13.35 13.37
N ASN A 181 7.35 -14.27 14.29
CA ASN A 181 6.09 -14.29 15.04
C ASN A 181 6.02 -13.12 16.02
N TYR A 182 4.84 -12.51 16.10
CA TYR A 182 4.55 -11.46 17.06
C TYR A 182 3.34 -11.89 17.90
N PRO A 183 3.26 -11.46 19.17
CA PRO A 183 2.04 -11.63 19.94
C PRO A 183 0.90 -10.82 19.32
N ASP A 184 -0.33 -11.30 19.49
CA ASP A 184 -1.54 -10.73 18.89
C ASP A 184 -1.65 -9.22 19.10
N ASN A 185 -1.38 -8.73 20.32
CA ASN A 185 -1.43 -7.31 20.65
C ASN A 185 -0.53 -6.42 19.79
N ALA A 186 0.58 -6.95 19.27
CA ALA A 186 1.44 -6.22 18.34
C ALA A 186 0.77 -6.05 16.96
N VAL A 187 0.02 -7.05 16.49
CA VAL A 187 -0.75 -6.99 15.23
C VAL A 187 -1.90 -5.98 15.36
N PHE A 188 -2.63 -6.00 16.47
CA PHE A 188 -3.67 -5.02 16.77
C PHE A 188 -3.09 -3.59 16.81
N LYS A 189 -2.02 -3.37 17.58
CA LYS A 189 -1.41 -2.04 17.67
C LYS A 189 -0.84 -1.57 16.32
N PHE A 190 -0.31 -2.48 15.53
CA PHE A 190 0.14 -2.16 14.18
C PHE A 190 -1.01 -1.67 13.30
N CYS A 191 -2.16 -2.36 13.29
CA CYS A 191 -3.31 -1.97 12.48
C CYS A 191 -3.91 -0.63 12.93
N GLU A 192 -4.02 -0.41 14.24
CA GLU A 192 -4.43 0.86 14.84
C GLU A 192 -3.55 2.02 14.35
N VAL A 193 -2.23 1.90 14.53
CA VAL A 193 -1.28 2.94 14.09
C VAL A 193 -1.29 3.11 12.57
N ALA A 194 -1.39 2.03 11.80
CA ALA A 194 -1.49 2.11 10.35
C ALA A 194 -2.72 2.93 9.91
N LYS A 195 -3.88 2.68 10.53
CA LYS A 195 -5.12 3.40 10.24
C LYS A 195 -5.05 4.87 10.65
N GLU A 196 -4.53 5.16 11.85
CA GLU A 196 -4.30 6.55 12.32
C GLU A 196 -3.40 7.35 11.36
N ASN A 197 -2.45 6.67 10.69
CA ASN A 197 -1.53 7.28 9.75
C ASN A 197 -2.06 7.33 8.30
N GLY A 198 -3.30 6.90 8.07
CA GLY A 198 -4.01 7.10 6.81
C GLY A 198 -4.12 5.87 5.90
N MET A 199 -3.81 4.67 6.40
CA MET A 199 -4.13 3.42 5.71
C MET A 199 -5.65 3.16 5.75
N ASP A 200 -6.25 2.75 4.64
CA ASP A 200 -7.70 2.61 4.53
C ASP A 200 -8.15 1.16 4.41
N ILE A 201 -7.47 0.37 3.57
CA ILE A 201 -7.82 -1.01 3.21
C ILE A 201 -6.69 -1.96 3.58
N PHE A 202 -7.03 -3.04 4.29
CA PHE A 202 -6.11 -4.08 4.73
C PHE A 202 -6.43 -5.37 3.97
N ARG A 203 -5.58 -5.71 3.00
CA ARG A 203 -5.62 -7.01 2.31
C ARG A 203 -4.96 -8.07 3.20
N VAL A 204 -5.77 -8.81 3.94
CA VAL A 204 -5.31 -9.81 4.91
C VAL A 204 -5.16 -11.17 4.24
N PHE A 205 -3.97 -11.74 4.29
CA PHE A 205 -3.70 -13.07 3.76
C PHE A 205 -2.86 -13.92 4.72
N ASP A 206 -2.88 -15.23 4.50
CA ASP A 206 -1.92 -16.16 5.08
C ASP A 206 -1.21 -16.94 3.97
N SER A 207 0.09 -17.20 4.16
CA SER A 207 0.94 -17.87 3.16
C SER A 207 0.51 -19.30 2.83
N LEU A 208 -0.30 -19.92 3.68
CA LEU A 208 -0.81 -21.30 3.53
C LEU A 208 -2.35 -21.34 3.44
N ASN A 209 -3.02 -20.18 3.30
CA ASN A 209 -4.46 -20.04 3.47
C ASN A 209 -4.95 -20.61 4.81
N TYR A 210 -4.15 -20.48 5.88
CA TYR A 210 -4.55 -20.93 7.20
C TYR A 210 -5.49 -19.91 7.86
N ILE A 211 -6.78 -20.24 7.86
CA ILE A 211 -7.88 -19.36 8.29
C ILE A 211 -7.67 -18.75 9.68
N PRO A 212 -7.25 -19.47 10.74
CA PRO A 212 -7.06 -18.87 12.07
C PRO A 212 -6.09 -17.67 12.07
N ASN A 213 -5.02 -17.72 11.28
CA ASN A 213 -4.10 -16.58 11.13
C ASN A 213 -4.77 -15.40 10.42
N MET A 214 -5.62 -15.68 9.44
CA MET A 214 -6.34 -14.64 8.70
C MET A 214 -7.38 -13.98 9.60
N LEU A 215 -8.13 -14.75 10.41
CA LEU A 215 -9.14 -14.21 11.33
C LEU A 215 -8.55 -13.21 12.31
N LEU A 216 -7.37 -13.50 12.88
CA LEU A 216 -6.65 -12.56 13.75
C LEU A 216 -6.35 -11.23 13.04
N GLY A 217 -5.84 -11.29 11.81
CA GLY A 217 -5.53 -10.09 11.02
C GLY A 217 -6.78 -9.32 10.59
N MET A 218 -7.87 -10.03 10.27
CA MET A 218 -9.16 -9.44 9.94
C MET A 218 -9.75 -8.71 11.14
N GLU A 219 -9.71 -9.33 12.32
CA GLU A 219 -10.17 -8.73 13.58
C GLU A 219 -9.35 -7.49 13.94
N ALA A 220 -8.02 -7.57 13.82
CA ALA A 220 -7.12 -6.44 14.08
C ALA A 220 -7.38 -5.25 13.13
N ALA A 221 -7.54 -5.51 11.84
CA ALA A 221 -7.83 -4.47 10.84
C ALA A 221 -9.23 -3.88 11.01
N GLY A 222 -10.25 -4.71 11.27
CA GLY A 222 -11.62 -4.28 11.51
C GLY A 222 -11.76 -3.46 12.80
N SER A 223 -11.11 -3.90 13.88
CA SER A 223 -11.09 -3.18 15.16
C SER A 223 -10.43 -1.81 15.07
N ALA A 224 -9.46 -1.64 14.16
CA ALA A 224 -8.87 -0.34 13.86
C ALA A 224 -9.81 0.57 13.04
N GLY A 225 -10.91 0.07 12.49
CA GLY A 225 -11.82 0.79 11.60
C GLY A 225 -11.37 0.78 10.13
N GLY A 226 -10.54 -0.19 9.73
CA GLY A 226 -10.11 -0.39 8.35
C GLY A 226 -11.10 -1.23 7.53
N VAL A 227 -11.05 -1.08 6.21
CA VAL A 227 -11.72 -2.02 5.30
C VAL A 227 -10.95 -3.33 5.29
N VAL A 228 -11.61 -4.39 5.76
CA VAL A 228 -11.07 -5.76 5.73
C VAL A 228 -11.29 -6.38 4.35
N GLU A 229 -10.20 -6.65 3.63
CA GLU A 229 -10.17 -7.43 2.39
C GLU A 229 -9.48 -8.78 2.67
N ALA A 230 -10.23 -9.85 2.88
CA ALA A 230 -9.69 -11.18 3.10
C ALA A 230 -9.25 -11.81 1.76
N ALA A 231 -8.00 -12.23 1.67
CA ALA A 231 -7.39 -12.71 0.42
C ALA A 231 -7.03 -14.19 0.48
N ILE A 232 -7.55 -14.94 -0.50
CA ILE A 232 -7.21 -16.34 -0.72
C ILE A 232 -6.03 -16.42 -1.70
N SER A 233 -4.91 -16.99 -1.24
CA SER A 233 -3.75 -17.24 -2.10
C SER A 233 -4.07 -18.34 -3.10
N TYR A 234 -3.97 -18.03 -4.39
CA TYR A 234 -4.25 -18.98 -5.47
C TYR A 234 -3.03 -19.83 -5.82
N THR A 235 -3.26 -21.11 -6.04
CA THR A 235 -2.28 -22.09 -6.51
C THR A 235 -2.95 -23.22 -7.30
N GLY A 236 -2.16 -23.98 -8.07
CA GLY A 236 -2.68 -25.04 -8.91
C GLY A 236 -3.42 -24.52 -10.14
N ASP A 237 -4.44 -25.25 -10.59
CA ASP A 237 -5.24 -24.90 -11.77
C ASP A 237 -6.66 -25.46 -11.61
N VAL A 238 -7.64 -24.60 -11.31
CA VAL A 238 -9.04 -25.05 -11.10
C VAL A 238 -9.72 -25.52 -12.39
N SER A 239 -9.13 -25.23 -13.55
CA SER A 239 -9.62 -25.74 -14.85
C SER A 239 -9.08 -27.13 -15.20
N ASP A 240 -8.12 -27.64 -14.43
CA ASP A 240 -7.51 -28.95 -14.64
C ASP A 240 -8.17 -30.00 -13.72
N PRO A 241 -8.99 -30.93 -14.26
CA PRO A 241 -9.71 -31.92 -13.46
C PRO A 241 -8.78 -32.94 -12.77
N MET A 242 -7.52 -33.05 -13.21
CA MET A 242 -6.53 -33.95 -12.59
C MET A 242 -5.93 -33.35 -11.32
N LYS A 243 -6.03 -32.03 -11.11
CA LYS A 243 -5.49 -31.33 -9.94
C LYS A 243 -6.52 -31.19 -8.83
N GLN A 244 -6.75 -32.26 -8.09
CA GLN A 244 -7.85 -32.32 -7.11
C GLN A 244 -7.57 -31.64 -5.76
N LYS A 245 -6.30 -31.41 -5.37
CA LYS A 245 -5.97 -30.85 -4.05
C LYS A 245 -6.46 -29.41 -3.87
N TYR A 246 -6.26 -28.56 -4.87
CA TYR A 246 -6.67 -27.16 -4.88
C TYR A 246 -7.75 -26.96 -5.93
N SER A 247 -8.88 -27.66 -5.73
CA SER A 247 -10.03 -27.65 -6.63
C SER A 247 -10.87 -26.38 -6.47
N LEU A 248 -11.84 -26.18 -7.37
CA LEU A 248 -12.82 -25.08 -7.23
C LEU A 248 -13.53 -25.12 -5.87
N GLU A 249 -13.93 -26.31 -5.41
CA GLU A 249 -14.61 -26.48 -4.12
C GLU A 249 -13.73 -26.08 -2.93
N TYR A 250 -12.41 -26.29 -3.01
CA TYR A 250 -11.48 -25.82 -1.98
C TYR A 250 -11.54 -24.28 -1.84
N TYR A 251 -11.51 -23.55 -2.96
CA TYR A 251 -11.59 -22.09 -2.94
C TYR A 251 -12.95 -21.59 -2.47
N LEU A 252 -14.05 -22.24 -2.88
CA LEU A 252 -15.40 -21.85 -2.45
C LEU A 252 -15.61 -22.04 -0.94
N LYS A 253 -15.04 -23.10 -0.35
CA LYS A 253 -15.10 -23.32 1.11
C LYS A 253 -14.33 -22.26 1.89
N LEU A 254 -13.10 -21.94 1.46
CA LEU A 254 -12.34 -20.87 2.08
C LEU A 254 -13.07 -19.52 1.98
N ALA A 255 -13.62 -19.20 0.82
CA ALA A 255 -14.41 -17.99 0.63
C ALA A 255 -15.62 -17.95 1.57
N GLU A 256 -16.33 -19.07 1.75
CA GLU A 256 -17.46 -19.15 2.67
C GLU A 256 -17.06 -18.88 4.13
N GLU A 257 -15.92 -19.42 4.57
CA GLU A 257 -15.39 -19.16 5.92
C GLU A 257 -15.02 -17.68 6.11
N LEU A 258 -14.37 -17.06 5.12
CA LEU A 258 -13.96 -15.65 5.18
C LEU A 258 -15.15 -14.68 5.10
N VAL A 259 -16.18 -15.01 4.30
CA VAL A 259 -17.43 -14.24 4.24
C VAL A 259 -18.19 -14.36 5.56
N LYS A 260 -18.30 -15.57 6.14
CA LYS A 260 -18.90 -15.76 7.47
C LYS A 260 -18.15 -14.99 8.57
N ALA A 261 -16.84 -14.85 8.43
CA ALA A 261 -16.00 -14.06 9.33
C ALA A 261 -16.13 -12.53 9.15
N GLY A 262 -16.93 -12.06 8.18
CA GLY A 262 -17.23 -10.65 8.02
C GLY A 262 -16.22 -9.87 7.17
N THR A 263 -15.61 -10.50 6.15
CA THR A 263 -14.83 -9.73 5.17
C THR A 263 -15.73 -8.75 4.42
N HIS A 264 -15.25 -7.51 4.21
CA HIS A 264 -15.98 -6.51 3.42
C HIS A 264 -15.79 -6.75 1.92
N ILE A 265 -14.59 -7.21 1.54
CA ILE A 265 -14.20 -7.50 0.16
C ILE A 265 -13.53 -8.88 0.16
N LEU A 266 -13.87 -9.73 -0.81
CA LEU A 266 -13.20 -11.02 -0.99
C LEU A 266 -12.14 -10.88 -2.09
N SER A 267 -10.91 -11.30 -1.79
CA SER A 267 -9.80 -11.18 -2.72
C SER A 267 -9.23 -12.53 -3.14
N ILE A 268 -8.88 -12.66 -4.42
CA ILE A 268 -8.09 -13.77 -4.94
C ILE A 268 -6.69 -13.25 -5.26
N LYS A 269 -5.70 -13.75 -4.52
CA LYS A 269 -4.30 -13.36 -4.67
C LYS A 269 -3.51 -14.44 -5.41
N ASP A 270 -3.35 -14.27 -6.72
CA ASP A 270 -2.47 -15.09 -7.55
C ASP A 270 -1.04 -14.51 -7.58
N MET A 271 -0.29 -14.79 -6.52
CA MET A 271 1.08 -14.27 -6.34
C MET A 271 2.10 -14.77 -7.37
N ALA A 272 1.76 -15.79 -8.16
CA ALA A 272 2.70 -16.43 -9.09
C ALA A 272 2.31 -16.24 -10.57
N GLY A 273 1.14 -15.65 -10.87
CA GLY A 273 0.67 -15.51 -12.25
C GLY A 273 0.20 -16.83 -12.85
N LEU A 274 -0.47 -17.67 -12.07
CA LEU A 274 -0.97 -18.99 -12.45
C LEU A 274 -2.40 -18.96 -13.00
N LEU A 275 -3.18 -17.90 -12.74
CA LEU A 275 -4.54 -17.76 -13.22
C LEU A 275 -4.56 -17.63 -14.74
N LYS A 276 -5.08 -18.65 -15.40
CA LYS A 276 -5.39 -18.63 -16.84
C LYS A 276 -6.79 -18.05 -17.06
N PRO A 277 -7.13 -17.57 -18.28
CA PRO A 277 -8.46 -17.05 -18.57
C PRO A 277 -9.61 -18.02 -18.25
N GLU A 278 -9.47 -19.30 -18.55
CA GLU A 278 -10.53 -20.28 -18.26
C GLU A 278 -10.67 -20.58 -16.76
N ALA A 279 -9.54 -20.71 -16.05
CA ALA A 279 -9.53 -20.84 -14.59
C ALA A 279 -10.15 -19.61 -13.92
N SER A 280 -9.86 -18.41 -14.45
CA SER A 280 -10.44 -17.13 -14.00
C SER A 280 -11.95 -17.12 -14.17
N ARG A 281 -12.45 -17.52 -15.34
CA ARG A 281 -13.89 -17.61 -15.62
C ARG A 281 -14.60 -18.55 -14.65
N LEU A 282 -14.04 -19.73 -14.41
CA LEU A 282 -14.61 -20.74 -13.51
C LEU A 282 -14.62 -20.26 -12.06
N LEU A 283 -13.47 -19.80 -11.55
CA LEU A 283 -13.31 -19.40 -10.15
C LEU A 283 -14.15 -18.17 -9.82
N ILE A 284 -13.98 -17.08 -10.59
CA ILE A 284 -14.65 -15.82 -10.31
C ILE A 284 -16.16 -15.93 -10.56
N GLY A 285 -16.57 -16.65 -11.60
CA GLY A 285 -17.99 -16.90 -11.87
C GLY A 285 -18.67 -17.64 -10.73
N ALA A 286 -18.06 -18.72 -10.22
CA ALA A 286 -18.60 -19.48 -9.10
C ALA A 286 -18.63 -18.66 -7.79
N LEU A 287 -17.61 -17.84 -7.54
CA LEU A 287 -17.58 -16.93 -6.38
C LEU A 287 -18.68 -15.87 -6.48
N ARG A 288 -18.87 -15.27 -7.66
CA ARG A 288 -19.94 -14.29 -7.89
C ARG A 288 -21.32 -14.90 -7.71
N GLU A 289 -21.55 -16.11 -8.22
CA GLU A 289 -22.83 -16.82 -8.04
C GLU A 289 -23.12 -17.10 -6.56
N ARG A 290 -22.10 -17.54 -5.81
CA ARG A 290 -22.26 -17.88 -4.39
C ARG A 290 -22.33 -16.67 -3.47
N PHE A 291 -21.65 -15.56 -3.82
CA PHE A 291 -21.58 -14.34 -3.03
C PHE A 291 -21.95 -13.11 -3.89
N PRO A 292 -23.23 -12.95 -4.23
CA PRO A 292 -23.68 -11.91 -5.18
C PRO A 292 -23.45 -10.48 -4.68
N ASP A 293 -23.43 -10.27 -3.36
CA ASP A 293 -23.36 -8.96 -2.72
C ASP A 293 -21.96 -8.56 -2.26
N ILE A 294 -21.01 -9.51 -2.23
CA ILE A 294 -19.64 -9.24 -1.77
C ILE A 294 -18.80 -8.77 -2.97
N PRO A 295 -18.08 -7.64 -2.87
CA PRO A 295 -17.10 -7.26 -3.87
C PRO A 295 -16.00 -8.31 -4.02
N ILE A 296 -15.61 -8.60 -5.28
CA ILE A 296 -14.54 -9.51 -5.63
C ILE A 296 -13.38 -8.73 -6.22
N HIS A 297 -12.24 -8.79 -5.55
CA HIS A 297 -10.99 -8.17 -5.97
C HIS A 297 -10.02 -9.24 -6.47
N VAL A 298 -9.43 -9.08 -7.65
CA VAL A 298 -8.46 -10.06 -8.17
C VAL A 298 -7.09 -9.44 -8.38
N HIS A 299 -6.10 -10.07 -7.78
CA HIS A 299 -4.68 -9.76 -7.94
C HIS A 299 -3.99 -10.88 -8.70
N THR A 300 -3.16 -10.52 -9.69
CA THR A 300 -2.24 -11.46 -10.36
C THR A 300 -0.92 -10.79 -10.69
N HIS A 301 0.05 -11.59 -11.11
CA HIS A 301 1.28 -11.14 -11.75
C HIS A 301 1.28 -11.55 -13.22
N ASP A 302 1.89 -10.74 -14.09
CA ASP A 302 1.98 -11.00 -15.52
C ASP A 302 3.18 -11.89 -15.90
N THR A 303 3.65 -12.72 -14.96
CA THR A 303 4.90 -13.51 -15.08
C THR A 303 4.88 -14.42 -16.30
N ALA A 304 3.71 -14.99 -16.60
CA ALA A 304 3.50 -15.87 -17.75
C ALA A 304 3.11 -15.12 -19.04
N GLY A 305 3.01 -13.78 -19.01
CA GLY A 305 2.53 -12.95 -20.12
C GLY A 305 1.04 -13.10 -20.43
N ALA A 306 0.26 -13.67 -19.50
CA ALA A 306 -1.17 -13.93 -19.64
C ALA A 306 -2.04 -13.08 -18.70
N GLY A 307 -1.44 -12.20 -17.90
CA GLY A 307 -2.09 -11.46 -16.83
C GLY A 307 -3.17 -10.51 -17.33
N VAL A 308 -2.94 -9.79 -18.43
CA VAL A 308 -3.97 -8.93 -19.05
C VAL A 308 -5.19 -9.76 -19.47
N ALA A 309 -4.97 -10.90 -20.13
CA ALA A 309 -6.05 -11.78 -20.57
C ALA A 309 -6.80 -12.40 -19.38
N ALA A 310 -6.08 -12.78 -18.31
CA ALA A 310 -6.66 -13.31 -17.08
C ALA A 310 -7.54 -12.26 -16.37
N MET A 311 -7.05 -11.03 -16.20
CA MET A 311 -7.82 -9.96 -15.56
C MET A 311 -9.07 -9.57 -16.35
N LEU A 312 -8.99 -9.52 -17.69
CA LEU A 312 -10.17 -9.32 -18.54
C LEU A 312 -11.18 -10.48 -18.41
N ALA A 313 -10.71 -11.72 -18.23
CA ALA A 313 -11.57 -12.87 -17.98
C ALA A 313 -12.23 -12.81 -16.58
N CYS A 314 -11.48 -12.40 -15.55
CA CYS A 314 -12.02 -12.13 -14.20
C CYS A 314 -13.12 -11.06 -14.25
N ALA A 315 -12.86 -9.92 -14.92
CA ALA A 315 -13.81 -8.83 -15.05
C ALA A 315 -15.10 -9.29 -15.75
N LYS A 316 -14.97 -10.04 -16.87
CA LYS A 316 -16.13 -10.63 -17.57
C LYS A 316 -16.91 -11.64 -16.73
N ALA A 317 -16.23 -12.32 -15.79
CA ALA A 317 -16.85 -13.28 -14.88
C ALA A 317 -17.45 -12.61 -13.62
N GLY A 318 -17.33 -11.29 -13.48
CA GLY A 318 -17.97 -10.52 -12.42
C GLY A 318 -17.07 -10.11 -11.26
N ALA A 319 -15.73 -10.06 -11.46
CA ALA A 319 -14.86 -9.32 -10.55
C ALA A 319 -15.17 -7.82 -10.62
N ASP A 320 -15.20 -7.15 -9.46
CA ASP A 320 -15.46 -5.70 -9.39
C ASP A 320 -14.16 -4.90 -9.51
N ILE A 321 -13.04 -5.47 -9.05
CA ILE A 321 -11.75 -4.80 -9.01
C ILE A 321 -10.63 -5.73 -9.52
N VAL A 322 -9.68 -5.17 -10.26
CA VAL A 322 -8.41 -5.83 -10.60
C VAL A 322 -7.19 -4.98 -10.26
N ASP A 323 -6.12 -5.64 -9.83
CA ASP A 323 -4.81 -5.01 -9.64
C ASP A 323 -4.12 -4.75 -10.98
N VAL A 324 -3.59 -3.54 -11.16
CA VAL A 324 -2.82 -3.12 -12.33
C VAL A 324 -1.62 -2.27 -11.90
N ALA A 325 -0.63 -2.13 -12.78
CA ALA A 325 0.44 -1.16 -12.63
C ALA A 325 0.48 -0.23 -13.85
N VAL A 326 1.01 0.99 -13.68
CA VAL A 326 1.27 1.87 -14.83
C VAL A 326 2.21 1.18 -15.82
N ASP A 327 2.04 1.45 -17.11
CA ASP A 327 2.65 0.65 -18.19
C ASP A 327 4.17 0.50 -18.08
N SER A 328 4.87 1.55 -17.63
CA SER A 328 6.34 1.51 -17.44
C SER A 328 6.81 0.67 -16.25
N MET A 329 5.88 0.28 -15.37
CA MET A 329 6.11 -0.52 -14.16
C MET A 329 5.29 -1.82 -14.20
N ALA A 330 4.71 -2.18 -15.34
CA ALA A 330 3.90 -3.38 -15.53
C ALA A 330 4.65 -4.49 -16.28
N GLY A 331 4.01 -5.65 -16.36
CA GLY A 331 4.51 -6.80 -17.11
C GLY A 331 5.62 -7.57 -16.38
N MET A 332 6.04 -8.69 -16.97
CA MET A 332 6.99 -9.63 -16.36
C MET A 332 6.50 -10.03 -14.96
N THR A 333 7.34 -9.93 -13.93
CA THR A 333 6.95 -10.25 -12.55
C THR A 333 6.06 -9.19 -11.89
N SER A 334 5.75 -8.08 -12.54
CA SER A 334 4.81 -7.06 -12.03
C SER A 334 3.36 -7.42 -12.38
N GLN A 335 2.44 -6.52 -12.04
CA GLN A 335 1.03 -6.60 -12.44
C GLN A 335 0.82 -6.39 -13.95
N PRO A 336 -0.35 -6.77 -14.49
CA PRO A 336 -0.77 -6.40 -15.84
C PRO A 336 -0.78 -4.88 -16.06
N SER A 337 -0.58 -4.46 -17.31
CA SER A 337 -0.57 -3.04 -17.71
C SER A 337 -1.95 -2.41 -17.54
N MET A 338 -1.99 -1.31 -16.80
CA MET A 338 -3.18 -0.47 -16.62
C MET A 338 -3.70 0.05 -17.97
N GLY A 339 -2.82 0.59 -18.83
CA GLY A 339 -3.18 1.11 -20.13
C GLY A 339 -3.77 0.03 -21.06
N ALA A 340 -3.26 -1.20 -20.99
CA ALA A 340 -3.82 -2.32 -21.73
C ALA A 340 -5.24 -2.69 -21.27
N ILE A 341 -5.48 -2.74 -19.96
CA ILE A 341 -6.82 -3.01 -19.41
C ILE A 341 -7.81 -1.91 -19.82
N VAL A 342 -7.45 -0.64 -19.60
CA VAL A 342 -8.26 0.54 -20.00
C VAL A 342 -8.59 0.50 -21.49
N ALA A 343 -7.59 0.25 -22.34
CA ALA A 343 -7.80 0.20 -23.79
C ALA A 343 -8.73 -0.95 -24.21
N CYS A 344 -8.65 -2.10 -23.54
CA CYS A 344 -9.47 -3.27 -23.84
C CYS A 344 -10.91 -3.16 -23.33
N THR A 345 -11.16 -2.39 -22.27
CA THR A 345 -12.51 -2.22 -21.70
C THR A 345 -13.25 -0.98 -22.20
N LYS A 346 -12.53 -0.03 -22.82
CA LYS A 346 -13.11 1.19 -23.40
C LYS A 346 -14.32 0.93 -24.29
N GLY A 347 -15.43 1.60 -24.01
CA GLY A 347 -16.68 1.49 -24.76
C GLY A 347 -17.46 0.20 -24.51
N THR A 348 -17.06 -0.61 -23.54
CA THR A 348 -17.80 -1.82 -23.11
C THR A 348 -18.58 -1.57 -21.81
N LYS A 349 -19.33 -2.57 -21.32
CA LYS A 349 -19.96 -2.49 -20.00
C LYS A 349 -18.94 -2.48 -18.83
N LEU A 350 -17.69 -2.81 -19.11
CA LEU A 350 -16.59 -2.87 -18.15
C LEU A 350 -15.65 -1.65 -18.27
N ASP A 351 -16.08 -0.59 -18.97
CA ASP A 351 -15.30 0.65 -19.11
C ASP A 351 -14.85 1.16 -17.73
N THR A 352 -13.66 1.77 -17.68
CA THR A 352 -12.90 2.00 -16.44
C THR A 352 -12.14 3.32 -16.48
#